data_AF-A0A6B3DYY6-F1
#
_entry.id   AF-A0A6B3DYY6-F1
#
_cell.length_a   1.000
_cell.length_b   1.000
_cell.length_c   1.000
_cell.angle_alpha   90.00
_cell.angle_beta   90.00
_cell.angle_gamma   90.00
#
_symmetry.space_group_name_H-M   'P 1'
#
loop_
_entity.id
_entity.type
_entity.pdbx_description
1 polymer ?
#
loop_
_entity_poly.entity_id
_entity_poly.type
_entity_poly.pdbx_seq_one_letter_code
_entity_poly.pdbx_strand_id
1 'polypeptide(L)'
;PHPAARDGLEDVARRAGLRPDGSGRVACPFGYAGLDSAVRGMLSTGLFDTAVEAGDPDQVAKELAEALHAHQRSDGTVWMPNVFRYLIALTP
;
A
#
# COMPACT_ATOMS: atom_id res chain seq x y z
N PRO A 1 3.86 -1.03 17.97
CA PRO A 1 4.17 -0.11 16.85
C PRO A 1 3.37 1.20 16.98
N HIS A 2 4.05 2.33 17.21
CA HIS A 2 3.37 3.62 17.41
C HIS A 2 2.74 4.09 16.08
N PRO A 3 1.43 4.37 16.02
CA PRO A 3 0.76 4.84 14.80
C PRO A 3 1.30 6.16 14.22
N ALA A 4 2.16 6.88 14.95
CA ALA A 4 2.60 8.22 14.61
C ALA A 4 3.79 8.25 13.63
N ALA A 5 4.55 7.16 13.49
CA ALA A 5 5.72 7.16 12.60
C ALA A 5 5.35 7.40 11.12
N ARG A 6 4.15 6.95 10.70
CA ARG A 6 3.65 7.13 9.32
C ARG A 6 3.13 8.54 9.04
N ASP A 7 2.84 9.32 10.07
CA ASP A 7 2.30 10.67 9.97
C ASP A 7 3.35 11.77 10.28
N GLY A 8 4.60 11.40 10.57
CA GLY A 8 5.69 12.33 10.90
C GLY A 8 6.50 12.83 9.70
N LEU A 9 5.90 13.00 8.53
CA LEU A 9 6.63 13.39 7.31
C LEU A 9 7.35 14.73 7.47
N GLU A 10 6.75 15.70 8.17
CA GLU A 10 7.33 17.01 8.43
C GLU A 10 8.60 16.90 9.27
N ASP A 11 8.62 16.01 10.28
CA ASP A 11 9.79 15.79 11.12
C ASP A 11 10.91 15.06 10.36
N VAL A 12 10.55 14.12 9.47
CA VAL A 12 11.51 13.48 8.57
C VAL A 12 12.15 14.53 7.64
N ALA A 13 11.35 15.40 7.03
CA ALA A 13 11.86 16.44 6.13
C ALA A 13 12.79 17.44 6.84
N ARG A 14 12.42 17.89 8.05
CA ARG A 14 13.30 18.75 8.86
C ARG A 14 14.63 18.07 9.19
N ARG A 15 14.60 16.79 9.60
CA ARG A 15 15.85 16.03 9.85
C ARG A 15 16.70 15.84 8.61
N ALA A 16 16.08 15.83 7.43
CA ALA A 16 16.77 15.80 6.14
C ALA A 16 17.27 17.17 5.66
N GLY A 17 17.07 18.25 6.44
CA GLY A 17 17.49 19.61 6.07
C GLY A 17 16.56 20.31 5.08
N LEU A 18 15.38 19.75 4.82
CA LEU A 18 14.36 20.36 3.97
C LEU A 18 13.45 21.29 4.79
N ARG A 19 12.87 22.28 4.13
CA ARG A 19 11.87 23.19 4.72
C ARG A 19 10.45 22.76 4.31
N PRO A 20 9.64 22.18 5.21
CA PRO A 20 8.23 21.90 4.92
C PRO A 20 7.46 23.14 4.48
N ASP A 21 6.65 23.00 3.42
CA ASP A 21 5.89 24.09 2.80
C ASP A 21 4.38 23.79 2.72
N GLY A 22 4.00 22.51 2.69
CA GLY A 22 2.60 22.10 2.80
C GLY A 22 2.45 20.58 2.79
N SER A 23 1.33 20.08 3.29
CA SER A 23 1.03 18.63 3.27
C SER A 23 -0.44 18.37 2.99
N GLY A 24 -0.75 17.14 2.61
CA GLY A 24 -2.11 16.75 2.29
C GLY A 24 -2.30 15.25 2.22
N ARG A 25 -3.52 14.85 1.88
CA ARG A 25 -3.93 13.47 1.65
C ARG A 25 -4.55 13.35 0.28
N VAL A 26 -4.24 12.27 -0.44
CA VAL A 26 -4.78 11.97 -1.75
C VAL A 26 -5.39 10.58 -1.74
N ALA A 27 -6.61 10.45 -2.29
CA ALA A 27 -7.17 9.15 -2.57
C ALA A 27 -6.36 8.51 -3.69
N CYS A 28 -5.68 7.41 -3.39
CA CYS A 28 -4.83 6.67 -4.32
C CYS A 28 -5.24 5.19 -4.31
N PRO A 29 -6.44 4.87 -4.82
CA PRO A 29 -6.97 3.51 -4.79
C PRO A 29 -6.11 2.57 -5.64
N PHE A 30 -5.99 1.31 -5.21
CA PHE A 30 -5.37 0.28 -6.04
C PHE A 30 -6.45 -0.42 -6.84
N GLY A 31 -6.40 -0.22 -8.16
CA GLY A 31 -7.31 -0.83 -9.11
C GLY A 31 -6.62 -1.95 -9.89
N TYR A 32 -7.27 -3.10 -9.99
CA TYR A 32 -6.79 -4.25 -10.74
C TYR A 32 -7.88 -4.77 -11.67
N ALA A 33 -7.48 -5.29 -12.82
CA ALA A 33 -8.40 -5.83 -13.81
C ALA A 33 -9.19 -7.05 -13.30
N GLY A 34 -8.64 -7.78 -12.32
CA GLY A 34 -9.29 -8.88 -11.62
C GLY A 34 -8.44 -9.48 -10.50
N LEU A 35 -8.96 -10.51 -9.83
CA LEU A 35 -8.33 -11.14 -8.66
C LEU A 35 -6.89 -11.59 -8.93
N ASP A 36 -6.61 -12.29 -10.03
CA ASP A 36 -5.27 -12.76 -10.35
C ASP A 36 -4.25 -11.62 -10.45
N SER A 37 -4.64 -10.51 -11.08
CA SER A 37 -3.78 -9.32 -11.16
C SER A 37 -3.61 -8.62 -9.82
N ALA A 38 -4.63 -8.65 -8.96
CA ALA A 38 -4.56 -8.12 -7.61
C ALA A 38 -3.63 -8.96 -6.72
N VAL A 39 -3.72 -10.29 -6.76
CA VAL A 39 -2.83 -11.20 -6.02
C VAL A 39 -1.37 -10.99 -6.44
N ARG A 40 -1.09 -10.91 -7.76
CA ARG A 40 0.26 -10.58 -8.24
C ARG A 40 0.73 -9.21 -7.76
N GLY A 41 -0.16 -8.21 -7.74
CA GLY A 41 0.14 -6.88 -7.20
C GLY A 41 0.52 -6.92 -5.72
N MET A 42 -0.21 -7.67 -4.90
CA MET A 42 0.06 -7.83 -3.47
C MET A 42 1.39 -8.56 -3.23
N LEU A 43 1.65 -9.66 -3.93
CA LEU A 43 2.92 -10.40 -3.83
C LEU A 43 4.11 -9.53 -4.25
N SER A 44 3.95 -8.69 -5.29
CA SER A 44 5.02 -7.81 -5.78
C SER A 44 5.44 -6.72 -4.78
N THR A 45 4.71 -6.53 -3.68
CA THR A 45 5.09 -5.60 -2.61
C THR A 45 6.25 -6.12 -1.75
N GLY A 46 6.55 -7.42 -1.81
CA GLY A 46 7.50 -8.10 -0.93
C GLY A 46 7.00 -8.32 0.50
N LEU A 47 5.80 -7.84 0.85
CA LEU A 47 5.26 -7.97 2.22
C LEU A 47 4.94 -9.42 2.62
N PHE A 48 4.79 -10.30 1.64
CA PHE A 48 4.42 -11.70 1.84
C PHE A 48 5.59 -12.66 1.60
N ASP A 49 6.78 -12.17 1.28
CA ASP A 49 7.93 -13.01 0.91
C ASP A 49 8.26 -14.02 2.01
N THR A 50 8.28 -13.60 3.28
CA THR A 50 8.50 -14.51 4.41
C THR A 50 7.43 -15.60 4.52
N ALA A 51 6.16 -15.29 4.19
CA ALA A 51 5.09 -16.28 4.21
C ALA A 51 5.21 -17.28 3.05
N VAL A 52 5.64 -16.80 1.87
CA VAL A 52 5.92 -17.63 0.70
C VAL A 52 7.13 -18.54 0.94
N GLU A 53 8.19 -18.03 1.55
CA GLU A 53 9.41 -18.80 1.89
C GLU A 53 9.16 -19.86 2.97
N ALA A 54 8.33 -19.55 3.97
CA ALA A 54 8.04 -20.44 5.09
C ALA A 54 6.94 -21.47 4.79
N GLY A 55 6.20 -21.31 3.70
CA GLY A 55 4.98 -22.05 3.42
C GLY A 55 4.84 -22.48 1.97
N ASP A 56 3.60 -22.81 1.60
CA ASP A 56 3.24 -23.14 0.21
C ASP A 56 2.82 -21.85 -0.53
N PRO A 57 3.51 -21.45 -1.62
CA PRO A 57 3.13 -20.30 -2.43
C PRO A 57 1.69 -20.32 -2.91
N ASP A 58 1.14 -21.50 -3.24
CA ASP A 58 -0.24 -21.63 -3.72
C ASP A 58 -1.23 -21.38 -2.59
N GLN A 59 -0.92 -21.83 -1.36
CA GLN A 59 -1.72 -21.52 -0.19
C GLN A 59 -1.73 -20.01 0.10
N VAL A 60 -0.57 -19.34 0.03
CA VAL A 60 -0.48 -17.89 0.23
C VAL A 60 -1.30 -17.15 -0.83
N ALA A 61 -1.18 -17.55 -2.10
CA ALA A 61 -1.98 -16.96 -3.18
C ALA A 61 -3.48 -17.18 -2.96
N LYS A 62 -3.90 -18.36 -2.50
CA LYS A 62 -5.30 -18.68 -2.17
C LYS A 62 -5.84 -17.81 -1.04
N GLU A 63 -5.09 -17.63 0.05
CA GLU A 63 -5.54 -16.77 1.16
C GLU A 63 -5.57 -15.29 0.76
N LEU A 64 -4.63 -14.83 -0.08
CA LEU A 64 -4.67 -13.49 -0.65
C LEU A 64 -5.90 -13.29 -1.54
N ALA A 65 -6.19 -14.26 -2.41
CA ALA A 65 -7.39 -14.21 -3.25
C ALA A 65 -8.65 -14.14 -2.39
N GLU A 66 -8.78 -15.00 -1.38
CA GLU A 66 -9.91 -15.00 -0.43
C GLU A 66 -10.11 -13.62 0.21
N ALA A 67 -9.03 -13.03 0.76
CA ALA A 67 -9.10 -11.69 1.37
C ALA A 67 -9.49 -10.59 0.37
N LEU A 68 -9.09 -10.71 -0.89
CA LEU A 68 -9.37 -9.72 -1.94
C LEU A 68 -10.80 -9.76 -2.48
N HIS A 69 -11.58 -10.83 -2.24
CA HIS A 69 -12.98 -10.89 -2.67
C HIS A 69 -13.82 -9.75 -2.08
N ALA A 70 -13.52 -9.31 -0.85
CA ALA A 70 -14.18 -8.16 -0.22
C ALA A 70 -13.99 -6.83 -0.99
N HIS A 71 -12.98 -6.77 -1.86
CA HIS A 71 -12.66 -5.63 -2.72
C HIS A 71 -13.05 -5.86 -4.19
N GLN A 72 -13.56 -7.04 -4.52
CA GLN A 72 -14.00 -7.35 -5.88
C GLN A 72 -15.39 -6.75 -6.14
N ARG A 73 -15.51 -6.08 -7.28
CA ARG A 73 -16.77 -5.52 -7.78
C ARG A 73 -17.50 -6.54 -8.64
N SER A 74 -18.78 -6.29 -8.90
CA SER A 74 -19.64 -7.15 -9.73
C SER A 74 -19.14 -7.32 -11.17
N ASP A 75 -18.34 -6.38 -11.68
CA ASP A 75 -17.71 -6.44 -13.01
C ASP A 75 -16.41 -7.27 -13.03
N GLY A 76 -16.04 -7.87 -11.89
CA GLY A 76 -14.84 -8.70 -11.74
C GLY A 76 -13.58 -7.91 -11.40
N THR A 77 -13.59 -6.57 -11.51
CA THR A 77 -12.45 -5.73 -11.13
C THR A 77 -12.25 -5.71 -9.62
N VAL A 78 -11.02 -5.50 -9.17
CA VAL A 78 -10.71 -5.33 -7.74
C VAL A 78 -10.38 -3.86 -7.47
N TRP A 79 -11.02 -3.29 -6.45
CA TRP A 79 -10.83 -1.90 -6.05
C TRP A 79 -10.59 -1.78 -4.56
N MET A 80 -9.35 -1.46 -4.20
CA MET A 80 -8.96 -1.25 -2.81
C MET A 80 -8.85 0.25 -2.50
N PRO A 81 -9.68 0.80 -1.59
CA PRO A 81 -9.57 2.19 -1.21
C PRO A 81 -8.26 2.41 -0.43
N ASN A 82 -7.48 3.40 -0.86
CA ASN A 82 -6.23 3.78 -0.21
C ASN A 82 -6.10 5.29 -0.17
N VAL A 83 -5.53 5.80 0.92
CA VAL A 83 -5.25 7.23 1.12
C VAL A 83 -3.78 7.40 1.41
N PHE A 84 -3.08 8.14 0.56
CA PHE A 84 -1.67 8.43 0.73
C PHE A 84 -1.51 9.83 1.30
N ARG A 85 -0.57 9.98 2.23
CA ARG A 85 -0.15 11.29 2.72
C ARG A 85 1.05 11.76 1.91
N TYR A 86 1.07 13.05 1.56
CA TYR A 86 2.21 13.67 0.92
C TYR A 86 2.66 14.93 1.69
N LEU A 87 3.91 15.31 1.46
CA LEU A 87 4.52 16.53 1.95
C LEU A 87 5.22 17.22 0.77
N ILE A 88 5.04 18.53 0.66
CA ILE A 88 5.80 19.42 -0.20
C ILE A 88 6.84 20.10 0.71
N ALA A 89 8.10 20.04 0.31
CA ALA A 89 9.19 20.69 1.02
C ALA A 89 10.14 21.35 0.02
N LEU A 90 10.75 22.44 0.46
CA LEU A 90 11.71 23.21 -0.32
C LEU A 90 13.13 22.82 0.08
N THR A 91 14.02 22.79 -0.92
CA THR A 91 15.47 22.79 -0.67
C THR A 91 15.89 24.18 -0.16
N PRO A 92 16.86 24.26 0.76
CA PRO A 92 17.42 25.55 1.22
C PRO A 92 17.92 26.44 0.09
#